data_AF-A0A7S3DXJ4-F1
#
_entry.id   AF-A0A7S3DXJ4-F1
#
_cell.length_a   1.000
_cell.length_b   1.000
_cell.length_c   1.000
_cell.angle_alpha   90.00
_cell.angle_beta   90.00
_cell.angle_gamma   90.00
#
_symmetry.space_group_name_H-M   'P 1'
#
loop_
_entity.id
_entity.type
_entity.pdbx_description
1 polymer ?
#
loop_
_entity_poly.entity_id
_entity_poly.type
_entity_poly.pdbx_seq_one_letter_code
_entity_poly.pdbx_strand_id
1 'polypeptide(L)'
;ATLFFASSMGRLGADFTAHIIPNIFEDALVDWVVQHCWVQQGVKPFQEVLQICTQVNLATPLVASGATSSNARSRSTNIVWSNSSAEEVKLLFHDFSLPPTADDLLNNPIGPLRVFMQVPPLGRFVNAVLFGLNELRRCLLPSALPRLEQAFETLIIQVVAKELKQLERDLITMPVGKDKNLRELITAEYVPIYNNIVIPYCRGSLWTAMGRAGQAWTEYQALQKAIQDLVGEKEQAAAALVEKQRQEQLAAQGGMEEEEEDEGVEENEEKEGDDAQEVVDEGEAGDEVPDGDEPIDVDTKKD
;
A
#
# COMPACT_ATOMS: atom_id res chain seq x y z
N ALA A 1 11.69 21.76 25.71
CA ALA A 1 12.76 22.28 26.59
C ALA A 1 13.33 23.62 26.09
N THR A 2 13.69 23.76 24.81
CA THR A 2 14.33 24.97 24.24
C THR A 2 13.46 26.22 24.27
N LEU A 3 12.14 26.10 24.01
CA LEU A 3 11.20 27.23 24.12
C LEU A 3 11.06 27.74 25.56
N PHE A 4 11.04 26.80 26.52
CA PHE A 4 11.03 27.10 27.95
C PHE A 4 12.34 27.75 28.38
N PHE A 5 13.47 27.29 27.84
CA PHE A 5 14.80 27.85 28.11
C PHE A 5 14.97 29.26 27.54
N ALA A 6 14.57 29.49 26.28
CA ALA A 6 14.60 30.80 25.64
C ALA A 6 13.66 31.79 26.34
N SER A 7 12.44 31.37 26.69
CA SER A 7 11.49 32.19 27.43
C SER A 7 11.94 32.49 28.88
N SER A 8 12.59 31.53 29.54
CA SER A 8 13.15 31.73 30.89
C SER A 8 14.35 32.68 30.89
N MET A 9 15.19 32.64 29.85
CA MET A 9 16.28 33.60 29.67
C MET A 9 15.77 35.00 29.29
N GLY A 10 14.63 35.09 28.59
CA GLY A 10 13.96 36.37 28.33
C GLY A 10 13.60 37.14 29.60
N ARG A 11 13.31 36.42 30.71
CA ARG A 11 13.11 37.04 32.04
C ARG A 11 14.37 37.64 32.65
N LEU A 12 15.55 37.26 32.16
CA LEU A 12 16.85 37.81 32.54
C LEU A 12 17.29 38.99 31.65
N GLY A 13 16.40 39.50 30.78
CA GLY A 13 16.67 40.62 29.88
C GLY A 13 17.47 40.26 28.63
N ALA A 14 17.73 38.97 28.40
CA ALA A 14 18.35 38.47 27.19
C ALA A 14 17.30 37.76 26.33
N ASP A 15 16.75 38.47 25.36
CA ASP A 15 15.80 37.91 24.41
C ASP A 15 16.53 37.10 23.33
N PHE A 16 16.85 35.85 23.66
CA PHE A 16 17.44 34.91 22.72
C PHE A 16 16.44 34.31 21.74
N THR A 17 15.14 34.62 21.91
CA THR A 17 14.05 34.14 21.06
C THR A 17 14.29 34.55 19.60
N ALA A 18 14.88 35.72 19.37
CA ALA A 18 15.14 36.25 18.03
C ALA A 18 16.37 35.64 17.32
N HIS A 19 17.27 34.93 18.01
CA HIS A 19 18.53 34.43 17.41
C HIS A 19 18.74 32.92 17.60
N ILE A 20 18.41 32.36 18.76
CA ILE A 20 18.60 30.94 19.04
C ILE A 20 17.50 30.10 18.39
N ILE A 21 16.25 30.59 18.41
CA ILE A 21 15.12 29.84 17.85
C ILE A 21 15.23 29.74 16.32
N PRO A 22 15.45 30.83 15.55
CA PRO A 22 15.49 30.75 14.09
C PRO A 22 16.77 30.13 13.54
N ASN A 23 17.94 30.37 14.16
CA ASN A 23 19.22 29.99 13.54
C ASN A 23 19.81 28.67 14.05
N ILE A 24 19.34 28.16 15.19
CA ILE A 24 19.90 26.92 15.77
C ILE A 24 18.81 25.87 15.83
N PHE A 25 17.65 26.21 16.39
CA PHE A 25 16.59 25.23 16.59
C PHE A 25 15.83 24.91 15.31
N GLU A 26 15.44 25.90 14.51
CA GLU A 26 14.76 25.67 13.24
C GLU A 26 15.63 24.95 12.22
N ASP A 27 16.89 25.37 12.09
CA ASP A 27 17.85 24.70 11.21
C ASP A 27 18.05 23.24 11.59
N ALA A 28 18.27 22.96 12.88
CA ALA A 28 18.43 21.59 13.37
C ALA A 28 17.15 20.77 13.22
N LEU A 29 15.96 21.36 13.41
CA LEU A 29 14.69 20.67 13.22
C LEU A 29 14.48 20.32 11.75
N VAL A 30 14.67 21.27 10.84
CA VAL A 30 14.53 21.05 9.40
C VAL A 30 15.53 19.99 8.94
N ASP A 31 16.78 20.09 9.36
CA ASP A 31 17.81 19.10 9.03
C ASP A 31 17.47 17.71 9.59
N TRP A 32 17.00 17.63 10.83
CA TRP A 32 16.62 16.37 11.44
C TRP A 32 15.41 15.74 10.71
N VAL A 33 14.34 16.49 10.47
CA VAL A 33 13.16 15.97 9.76
C VAL A 33 13.51 15.54 8.33
N VAL A 34 14.24 16.37 7.60
CA VAL A 34 14.57 16.09 6.19
C VAL A 34 15.61 14.96 6.10
N GLN A 35 16.76 15.11 6.75
CA GLN A 35 17.84 14.15 6.61
C GLN A 35 17.55 12.87 7.38
N HIS A 36 17.14 12.95 8.64
CA HIS A 36 17.05 11.75 9.48
C HIS A 36 15.73 11.00 9.25
N CYS A 37 14.59 11.69 9.23
CA CYS A 37 13.32 11.01 9.00
C CYS A 37 13.14 10.68 7.52
N TRP A 38 13.06 11.70 6.65
CA TRP A 38 12.63 11.45 5.28
C TRP A 38 13.69 10.77 4.42
N VAL A 39 14.94 11.26 4.44
CA VAL A 39 16.01 10.68 3.60
C VAL A 39 16.50 9.35 4.16
N GLN A 40 16.94 9.30 5.42
CA GLN A 40 17.62 8.12 5.96
C GLN A 40 16.66 6.97 6.29
N GLN A 41 15.44 7.25 6.76
CA GLN A 41 14.46 6.19 7.08
C GLN A 41 13.48 5.92 5.93
N GLY A 42 13.28 6.87 5.01
CA GLY A 42 12.37 6.72 3.87
C GLY A 42 13.09 6.43 2.57
N VAL A 43 13.76 7.44 2.01
CA VAL A 43 14.30 7.41 0.63
C VAL A 43 15.43 6.38 0.46
N LYS A 44 16.40 6.34 1.37
CA LYS A 44 17.55 5.43 1.23
C LYS A 44 17.14 3.95 1.30
N PRO A 45 16.37 3.49 2.31
CA PRO A 45 15.90 2.11 2.32
C PRO A 45 15.05 1.77 1.08
N PHE A 46 14.29 2.74 0.58
CA PHE A 46 13.53 2.57 -0.65
C PHE A 46 14.45 2.35 -1.86
N GLN A 47 15.47 3.21 -2.05
CA GLN A 47 16.47 3.06 -3.10
C GLN A 47 17.22 1.73 -3.02
N GLU A 48 17.61 1.31 -1.83
CA GLU A 48 18.30 0.03 -1.60
C GLU A 48 17.43 -1.15 -2.03
N VAL A 49 16.14 -1.14 -1.69
CA VAL A 49 15.20 -2.19 -2.12
C VAL A 49 15.06 -2.20 -3.64
N LEU A 50 14.89 -1.03 -4.28
CA LEU A 50 14.81 -0.94 -5.74
C LEU A 50 16.07 -1.48 -6.43
N GLN A 51 17.26 -1.15 -5.91
CA GLN A 51 18.52 -1.66 -6.42
C GLN A 51 18.63 -3.18 -6.29
N ILE A 52 18.25 -3.75 -5.14
CA ILE A 52 18.23 -5.20 -4.93
C ILE A 52 17.26 -5.88 -5.89
N CYS A 53 16.05 -5.34 -6.06
CA CYS A 53 15.06 -5.85 -7.00
C CYS A 53 15.58 -5.88 -8.43
N THR A 54 16.35 -4.86 -8.83
CA THR A 54 16.97 -4.77 -10.16
C THR A 54 18.10 -5.78 -10.32
N GLN A 55 19.00 -5.88 -9.34
CA GLN A 55 20.17 -6.75 -9.38
C GLN A 55 19.80 -8.24 -9.38
N VAL A 56 18.85 -8.62 -8.52
CA VAL A 56 18.39 -10.00 -8.38
C VAL A 56 17.24 -10.30 -9.35
N ASN A 57 16.67 -9.27 -9.98
CA ASN A 57 15.55 -9.36 -10.90
C ASN A 57 14.35 -10.09 -10.25
N LEU A 58 14.04 -9.69 -9.01
CA LEU A 58 12.95 -10.23 -8.20
C LEU A 58 11.99 -9.11 -7.78
N ALA A 59 10.70 -9.34 -8.03
CA ALA A 59 9.61 -8.45 -7.65
C ALA A 59 9.13 -8.66 -6.20
N THR A 60 9.49 -9.78 -5.57
CA THR A 60 8.98 -10.20 -4.25
C THR A 60 9.15 -9.14 -3.15
N PRO A 61 10.25 -8.37 -3.06
CA PRO A 61 10.39 -7.34 -2.02
C PRO A 61 9.46 -6.13 -2.20
N LEU A 62 8.91 -5.92 -3.40
CA LEU A 62 8.05 -4.77 -3.72
C LEU A 62 6.60 -4.96 -3.29
N VAL A 63 6.17 -6.22 -3.14
CA VAL A 63 4.78 -6.61 -2.89
C VAL A 63 4.71 -7.54 -1.70
N ALA A 64 3.72 -7.37 -0.83
CA ALA A 64 3.54 -8.27 0.31
C ALA A 64 3.26 -9.72 -0.15
N SER A 65 3.86 -10.72 0.50
CA SER A 65 3.76 -12.14 0.13
C SER A 65 2.33 -12.70 0.13
N GLY A 66 1.38 -12.03 0.80
CA GLY A 66 -0.05 -12.39 0.76
C GLY A 66 -0.81 -11.89 -0.49
N ALA A 67 -0.22 -10.99 -1.29
CA ALA A 67 -0.84 -10.52 -2.54
C ALA A 67 -0.48 -11.42 -3.74
N THR A 68 0.52 -12.28 -3.61
CA THR A 68 0.86 -13.31 -4.62
C THR A 68 0.14 -14.61 -4.28
N SER A 69 -1.09 -14.78 -4.74
CA SER A 69 -1.81 -16.07 -4.64
C SER A 69 -0.99 -17.17 -5.32
N SER A 70 -0.74 -18.25 -4.58
CA SER A 70 0.30 -19.27 -4.81
C SER A 70 -0.03 -20.36 -5.83
N ASN A 71 -0.96 -20.15 -6.77
CA ASN A 71 -1.18 -21.12 -7.86
C ASN A 71 -0.30 -20.80 -9.06
N ALA A 72 0.92 -21.33 -8.99
CA ALA A 72 1.95 -21.28 -10.02
C ALA A 72 1.52 -21.97 -11.32
N ARG A 73 1.06 -21.17 -12.29
CA ARG A 73 1.41 -21.25 -13.71
C ARG A 73 0.88 -19.98 -14.39
N SER A 74 1.78 -19.01 -14.60
CA SER A 74 1.57 -17.82 -15.42
C SER A 74 0.27 -17.04 -15.16
N ARG A 75 0.13 -16.40 -13.99
CA ARG A 75 -0.86 -15.33 -13.83
C ARG A 75 -0.26 -14.18 -13.02
N SER A 76 -0.49 -12.98 -13.54
CA SER A 76 0.04 -11.68 -13.14
C SER A 76 0.21 -11.51 -11.62
N THR A 77 1.35 -10.93 -11.22
CA THR A 77 1.57 -10.37 -9.88
C THR A 77 0.75 -9.09 -9.74
N ASN A 78 -0.57 -9.20 -9.79
CA ASN A 78 -1.45 -8.07 -9.56
C ASN A 78 -1.51 -7.81 -8.07
N ILE A 79 -1.09 -6.62 -7.63
CA ILE A 79 -1.44 -6.07 -6.33
C ILE A 79 -2.97 -6.13 -6.23
N VAL A 80 -3.46 -6.97 -5.33
CA VAL A 80 -4.90 -7.20 -5.14
C VAL A 80 -5.47 -5.97 -4.46
N TRP A 81 -5.94 -5.03 -5.26
CA TRP A 81 -6.83 -3.97 -4.81
C TRP A 81 -8.15 -4.60 -4.39
N SER A 82 -8.24 -4.99 -3.11
CA SER A 82 -9.44 -5.57 -2.54
C SER A 82 -10.53 -4.51 -2.47
N ASN A 83 -11.79 -4.89 -2.64
CA ASN A 83 -12.96 -4.01 -2.40
C ASN A 83 -12.90 -3.32 -1.02
N SER A 84 -12.23 -3.95 -0.06
CA SER A 84 -11.95 -3.37 1.26
C SER A 84 -11.16 -2.05 1.21
N SER A 85 -10.28 -1.82 0.22
CA SER A 85 -9.49 -0.59 0.11
C SER A 85 -10.32 0.56 -0.45
N ALA A 86 -11.28 0.26 -1.35
CA ALA A 86 -12.21 1.24 -1.90
C ALA A 86 -13.24 1.69 -0.87
N GLU A 87 -13.81 0.72 -0.14
CA GLU A 87 -14.76 0.98 0.94
C GLU A 87 -14.08 1.67 2.13
N GLU A 88 -12.83 1.34 2.46
CA GLU A 88 -12.08 2.06 3.49
C GLU A 88 -11.86 3.54 3.12
N VAL A 89 -11.51 3.82 1.87
CA VAL A 89 -11.32 5.18 1.38
C VAL A 89 -12.66 5.91 1.32
N LYS A 90 -13.73 5.26 0.86
CA LYS A 90 -15.08 5.81 1.00
C LYS A 90 -15.38 6.12 2.46
N LEU A 91 -15.20 5.20 3.40
CA LEU A 91 -15.47 5.42 4.82
C LEU A 91 -14.60 6.54 5.42
N LEU A 92 -13.34 6.65 5.03
CA LEU A 92 -12.44 7.74 5.44
C LEU A 92 -12.89 9.12 4.94
N PHE A 93 -13.62 9.17 3.82
CA PHE A 93 -14.05 10.43 3.18
C PHE A 93 -15.56 10.69 3.20
N HIS A 94 -16.38 9.70 3.57
CA HIS A 94 -17.85 9.76 3.54
C HIS A 94 -18.42 10.70 4.60
N ASP A 95 -17.70 10.92 5.70
CA ASP A 95 -18.11 11.86 6.74
C ASP A 95 -17.90 13.33 6.33
N PHE A 96 -17.14 13.60 5.26
CA PHE A 96 -16.89 14.97 4.78
C PHE A 96 -17.87 15.35 3.67
N SER A 97 -19.15 15.50 4.02
CA SER A 97 -20.16 16.13 3.13
C SER A 97 -19.87 17.62 2.86
N LEU A 98 -19.00 18.22 3.69
CA LEU A 98 -18.50 19.59 3.59
C LEU A 98 -16.97 19.56 3.68
N PRO A 99 -16.26 20.55 3.09
CA PRO A 99 -14.81 20.67 3.27
C PRO A 99 -14.51 20.79 4.77
N PRO A 100 -13.65 19.93 5.33
CA PRO A 100 -13.34 19.95 6.75
C PRO A 100 -12.65 21.25 7.14
N THR A 101 -12.90 21.68 8.37
CA THR A 101 -12.13 22.78 8.95
C THR A 101 -10.70 22.35 9.24
N ALA A 102 -9.81 23.32 9.47
CA ALA A 102 -8.43 23.03 9.88
C ALA A 102 -8.39 22.21 11.18
N ASP A 103 -9.28 22.53 12.11
CA ASP A 103 -9.36 21.82 13.39
C ASP A 103 -9.87 20.38 13.21
N ASP A 104 -10.79 20.13 12.27
CA ASP A 104 -11.25 18.77 11.98
C ASP A 104 -10.12 17.89 11.47
N LEU A 105 -9.34 18.38 10.50
CA LEU A 105 -8.21 17.63 9.93
C LEU A 105 -7.04 17.47 10.91
N LEU A 106 -6.85 18.44 11.81
CA LEU A 106 -5.77 18.39 12.79
C LEU A 106 -6.08 17.40 13.92
N ASN A 107 -7.34 17.39 14.39
CA ASN A 107 -7.81 16.51 15.45
C ASN A 107 -8.14 15.11 14.95
N ASN A 108 -8.55 14.98 13.69
CA ASN A 108 -8.87 13.70 13.04
C ASN A 108 -8.03 13.55 11.76
N PRO A 109 -6.71 13.35 11.87
CA PRO A 109 -5.87 13.18 10.70
C PRO A 109 -6.22 11.89 9.98
N ILE A 110 -6.16 11.92 8.64
CA ILE A 110 -6.40 10.74 7.82
C ILE A 110 -5.30 9.71 8.09
N GLY A 111 -5.70 8.55 8.59
CA GLY A 111 -4.81 7.44 8.89
C GLY A 111 -4.10 6.89 7.64
N PRO A 112 -3.04 6.08 7.82
CA PRO A 112 -2.35 5.44 6.71
C PRO A 112 -3.31 4.49 5.97
N LEU A 113 -3.30 4.55 4.64
CA LEU A 113 -4.15 3.73 3.79
C LEU A 113 -3.66 2.27 3.77
N ARG A 114 -4.56 1.28 3.81
CA ARG A 114 -4.19 -0.14 3.74
C ARG A 114 -3.44 -0.52 2.46
N VAL A 115 -3.63 0.21 1.36
CA VAL A 115 -2.88 -0.01 0.12
C VAL A 115 -1.37 0.03 0.35
N PHE A 116 -0.90 0.81 1.34
CA PHE A 116 0.52 0.86 1.70
C PHE A 116 1.05 -0.44 2.31
N MET A 117 0.19 -1.29 2.88
CA MET A 117 0.57 -2.62 3.36
C MET A 117 0.88 -3.58 2.20
N GLN A 118 0.34 -3.32 1.01
CA GLN A 118 0.55 -4.14 -0.17
C GLN A 118 1.83 -3.78 -0.92
N VAL A 119 2.34 -2.56 -0.71
CA VAL A 119 3.61 -2.03 -1.26
C VAL A 119 4.58 -1.66 -0.13
N PRO A 120 5.17 -2.64 0.58
CA PRO A 120 5.91 -2.38 1.81
C PRO A 120 7.01 -1.30 1.71
N PRO A 121 7.80 -1.19 0.63
CA PRO A 121 8.82 -0.14 0.54
C PRO A 121 8.21 1.26 0.46
N LEU A 122 7.11 1.45 -0.29
CA LEU A 122 6.36 2.71 -0.31
C LEU A 122 5.68 2.98 1.03
N GLY A 123 5.13 1.94 1.68
CA GLY A 123 4.55 2.10 3.02
C GLY A 123 5.57 2.55 4.06
N ARG A 124 6.80 2.01 4.01
CA ARG A 124 7.92 2.49 4.85
C ARG A 124 8.27 3.94 4.55
N PHE A 125 8.32 4.31 3.27
CA PHE A 125 8.55 5.69 2.86
C PHE A 125 7.48 6.64 3.42
N VAL A 126 6.20 6.30 3.24
CA VAL A 126 5.07 7.08 3.79
C VAL A 126 5.17 7.19 5.31
N ASN A 127 5.46 6.09 6.01
CA ASN A 127 5.61 6.10 7.47
C ASN A 127 6.75 7.01 7.92
N ALA A 128 7.88 7.03 7.22
CA ALA A 128 8.99 7.93 7.51
C ALA A 128 8.60 9.40 7.31
N VAL A 129 7.80 9.69 6.27
CA VAL A 129 7.21 11.02 6.05
C VAL A 129 6.30 11.41 7.22
N LEU A 130 5.30 10.58 7.53
CA LEU A 130 4.34 10.83 8.62
C LEU A 130 5.03 10.96 9.98
N PHE A 131 6.07 10.17 10.24
CA PHE A 131 6.88 10.27 11.45
C PHE A 131 7.53 11.66 11.55
N GLY A 132 8.19 12.13 10.48
CA GLY A 132 8.74 13.48 10.43
C GLY A 132 7.67 14.57 10.63
N LEU A 133 6.49 14.41 10.01
CA LEU A 133 5.37 15.34 10.18
C LEU A 133 4.82 15.40 11.60
N ASN A 134 4.80 14.26 12.31
CA ASN A 134 4.36 14.21 13.70
C ASN A 134 5.31 14.97 14.63
N GLU A 135 6.62 14.96 14.34
CA GLU A 135 7.59 15.75 15.09
C GLU A 135 7.49 17.25 14.76
N LEU A 136 7.07 17.60 13.53
CA LEU A 136 6.74 18.98 13.17
C LEU A 136 5.50 19.51 13.91
N ARG A 137 4.46 18.69 14.11
CA ARG A 137 3.26 19.11 14.88
C ARG A 137 3.59 19.55 16.31
N ARG A 138 4.71 19.06 16.87
CA ARG A 138 5.20 19.45 18.20
C ARG A 138 5.99 20.76 18.19
N CYS A 139 6.38 21.26 17.02
CA CYS A 139 7.27 22.39 16.83
C CYS A 139 6.70 23.35 15.77
N LEU A 140 5.66 24.12 16.12
CA LEU A 140 5.13 25.17 15.25
C LEU A 140 6.13 26.32 15.15
N LEU A 141 7.06 26.21 14.19
CA LEU A 141 8.05 27.23 13.86
C LEU A 141 7.72 27.79 12.46
N PRO A 142 7.02 28.93 12.37
CA PRO A 142 6.49 29.44 11.11
C PRO A 142 7.54 29.63 10.00
N SER A 143 8.77 30.01 10.36
CA SER A 143 9.88 30.21 9.42
C SER A 143 10.50 28.91 8.89
N ALA A 144 10.31 27.79 9.57
CA ALA A 144 10.75 26.48 9.08
C ALA A 144 9.82 25.92 7.99
N LEU A 145 8.54 26.35 7.96
CA LEU A 145 7.53 25.75 7.09
C LEU A 145 7.84 25.89 5.59
N PRO A 146 8.22 27.06 5.04
CA PRO A 146 8.54 27.18 3.61
C PRO A 146 9.74 26.32 3.20
N ARG A 147 10.70 26.14 4.11
CA ARG A 147 11.89 25.30 3.86
C ARG A 147 11.53 23.82 3.86
N LEU A 148 10.67 23.39 4.78
CA LEU A 148 10.15 22.03 4.82
C LEU A 148 9.31 21.72 3.60
N GLU A 149 8.47 22.66 3.16
CA GLU A 149 7.70 22.57 1.93
C GLU A 149 8.62 22.37 0.71
N GLN A 150 9.62 23.24 0.54
CA GLN A 150 10.58 23.11 -0.55
C GLN A 150 11.37 21.79 -0.49
N ALA A 151 11.83 21.41 0.71
CA ALA A 151 12.57 20.16 0.92
C ALA A 151 11.70 18.93 0.62
N PHE A 152 10.44 18.96 1.03
CA PHE A 152 9.47 17.90 0.79
C PHE A 152 9.18 17.74 -0.71
N GLU A 153 8.89 18.83 -1.41
CA GLU A 153 8.66 18.80 -2.86
C GLU A 153 9.91 18.32 -3.61
N THR A 154 11.09 18.77 -3.19
CA THR A 154 12.37 18.29 -3.76
C THR A 154 12.54 16.79 -3.53
N LEU A 155 12.32 16.31 -2.31
CA LEU A 155 12.55 14.93 -1.93
C LEU A 155 11.54 13.97 -2.58
N ILE A 156 10.25 14.28 -2.51
CA ILE A 156 9.19 13.47 -3.12
C ILE A 156 9.22 13.61 -4.63
N ILE A 157 9.05 14.80 -5.20
CA ILE A 157 8.94 14.93 -6.66
C ILE A 157 10.25 14.62 -7.36
N GLN A 158 11.40 15.03 -6.82
CA GLN A 158 12.64 14.97 -7.60
C GLN A 158 13.49 13.74 -7.29
N VAL A 159 13.52 13.24 -6.05
CA VAL A 159 14.38 12.09 -5.72
C VAL A 159 13.63 10.80 -6.00
N VAL A 160 12.54 10.53 -5.29
CA VAL A 160 11.84 9.24 -5.39
C VAL A 160 11.25 9.02 -6.78
N ALA A 161 10.63 10.04 -7.39
CA ALA A 161 10.10 9.90 -8.75
C ALA A 161 11.20 9.72 -9.80
N LYS A 162 12.39 10.31 -9.60
CA LYS A 162 13.53 10.12 -10.51
C LYS A 162 14.10 8.72 -10.39
N GLU A 163 14.20 8.18 -9.17
CA GLU A 163 14.64 6.80 -8.95
C GLU A 163 13.69 5.80 -9.61
N LEU A 164 12.38 5.99 -9.46
CA LEU A 164 11.38 5.15 -10.13
C LEU A 164 11.50 5.24 -11.66
N LYS A 165 11.64 6.45 -12.22
CA LYS A 165 11.87 6.62 -13.67
C LYS A 165 13.18 6.04 -14.14
N GLN A 166 14.23 6.11 -13.33
CA GLN A 166 15.52 5.51 -13.65
C GLN A 166 15.40 4.00 -13.69
N LEU A 167 14.72 3.43 -12.70
CA LEU A 167 14.42 2.00 -12.64
C LEU A 167 13.60 1.54 -13.85
N GLU A 168 12.55 2.27 -14.23
CA GLU A 168 11.80 1.97 -15.46
C GLU A 168 12.70 1.92 -16.70
N ARG A 169 13.62 2.89 -16.84
CA ARG A 169 14.58 2.92 -17.95
C ARG A 169 15.53 1.73 -17.91
N ASP A 170 16.08 1.43 -16.74
CA ASP A 170 17.01 0.33 -16.55
C ASP A 170 16.34 -1.00 -16.93
N LEU A 171 15.10 -1.23 -16.47
CA LEU A 171 14.29 -2.39 -16.84
C LEU A 171 14.02 -2.46 -18.35
N ILE A 172 13.73 -1.34 -19.03
CA ILE A 172 13.52 -1.33 -20.49
C ILE A 172 14.79 -1.78 -21.23
N THR A 173 15.98 -1.39 -20.74
CA THR A 173 17.26 -1.75 -21.37
C THR A 173 17.72 -3.19 -21.10
N MET A 174 17.11 -3.89 -20.14
CA MET A 174 17.45 -5.29 -19.85
C MET A 174 17.01 -6.23 -20.98
N PRO A 175 17.77 -7.32 -21.22
CA PRO A 175 17.46 -8.28 -22.28
C PRO A 175 16.14 -9.01 -22.03
N VAL A 176 15.34 -9.12 -23.10
CA VAL A 176 13.98 -9.67 -23.10
C VAL A 176 13.96 -11.10 -22.56
N GLY A 177 13.22 -11.34 -21.47
CA GLY A 177 12.82 -12.68 -21.04
C GLY A 177 13.11 -13.03 -19.58
N LYS A 178 13.93 -12.25 -18.86
CA LYS A 178 14.12 -12.46 -17.42
C LYS A 178 13.24 -11.55 -16.56
N ASP A 179 12.77 -10.44 -17.09
CA ASP A 179 12.35 -9.24 -16.36
C ASP A 179 10.88 -8.83 -16.57
N LYS A 180 10.11 -9.59 -17.36
CA LYS A 180 8.74 -9.20 -17.76
C LYS A 180 7.85 -8.90 -16.55
N ASN A 181 7.88 -9.75 -15.52
CA ASN A 181 7.04 -9.58 -14.34
C ASN A 181 7.44 -8.35 -13.51
N LEU A 182 8.74 -8.09 -13.34
CA LEU A 182 9.22 -6.93 -12.59
C LEU A 182 8.92 -5.62 -13.32
N ARG A 183 9.12 -5.61 -14.64
CA ARG A 183 8.81 -4.47 -15.52
C ARG A 183 7.31 -4.14 -15.50
N GLU A 184 6.47 -5.16 -15.65
CA GLU A 184 5.02 -5.02 -15.61
C GLU A 184 4.54 -4.53 -14.25
N LEU A 185 5.02 -5.12 -13.16
CA LEU A 185 4.69 -4.68 -11.80
C LEU A 185 5.05 -3.21 -11.55
N ILE A 186 6.26 -2.80 -11.93
CA ILE A 186 6.73 -1.43 -11.68
C ILE A 186 5.93 -0.43 -12.51
N THR A 187 5.79 -0.69 -13.81
CA THR A 187 5.15 0.25 -14.75
C THR A 187 3.63 0.31 -14.55
N ALA A 188 2.99 -0.85 -14.40
CA ALA A 188 1.53 -0.94 -14.37
C ALA A 188 0.93 -0.71 -12.97
N GLU A 189 1.70 -0.90 -11.90
CA GLU A 189 1.16 -0.82 -10.54
C GLU A 189 1.94 0.13 -9.64
N TYR A 190 3.25 -0.04 -9.55
CA TYR A 190 4.05 0.67 -8.56
C TYR A 190 4.14 2.17 -8.83
N VAL A 191 4.39 2.57 -10.08
CA VAL A 191 4.46 3.98 -10.48
C VAL A 191 3.11 4.67 -10.40
N PRO A 192 1.99 4.08 -10.87
CA PRO A 192 0.66 4.62 -10.61
C PRO A 192 0.35 4.80 -9.12
N ILE A 193 0.61 3.80 -8.28
CA ILE A 193 0.41 3.90 -6.81
C ILE A 193 1.21 5.07 -6.24
N TYR A 194 2.47 5.18 -6.65
CA TYR A 194 3.32 6.28 -6.18
C TYR A 194 2.75 7.66 -6.58
N ASN A 195 2.47 7.86 -7.86
CA ASN A 195 2.04 9.17 -8.38
C ASN A 195 0.63 9.55 -7.92
N ASN A 196 -0.29 8.60 -7.90
CA ASN A 196 -1.71 8.85 -7.72
C ASN A 196 -2.16 8.73 -6.26
N ILE A 197 -1.36 8.09 -5.40
CA ILE A 197 -1.74 7.80 -4.01
C ILE A 197 -0.71 8.35 -3.05
N VAL A 198 0.55 7.91 -3.18
CA VAL A 198 1.60 8.28 -2.20
C VAL A 198 1.85 9.79 -2.21
N ILE A 199 2.01 10.40 -3.38
CA ILE A 199 2.24 11.85 -3.50
C ILE A 199 1.09 12.66 -2.87
N PRO A 200 -0.17 12.53 -3.33
CA PRO A 200 -1.26 13.35 -2.79
C PRO A 200 -1.52 13.04 -1.31
N TYR A 201 -1.37 11.79 -0.86
CA TYR A 201 -1.50 11.46 0.56
C TYR A 201 -0.43 12.15 1.43
N CYS A 202 0.85 12.04 1.04
CA CYS A 202 1.93 12.67 1.79
C CYS A 202 1.80 14.19 1.78
N ARG A 203 1.44 14.78 0.63
CA ARG A 203 1.30 16.23 0.49
C ARG A 203 0.10 16.76 1.26
N GLY A 204 -1.04 16.08 1.18
CA GLY A 204 -2.20 16.36 2.04
C GLY A 204 -1.82 16.33 3.52
N SER A 205 -1.06 15.32 3.93
CA SER A 205 -0.56 15.18 5.31
C SER A 205 0.35 16.33 5.72
N LEU A 206 1.25 16.76 4.84
CA LEU A 206 2.12 17.93 5.05
C LEU A 206 1.26 19.19 5.26
N TRP A 207 0.30 19.45 4.37
CA TRP A 207 -0.58 20.61 4.47
C TRP A 207 -1.43 20.58 5.75
N THR A 208 -1.93 19.42 6.16
CA THR A 208 -2.59 19.25 7.45
C THR A 208 -1.65 19.60 8.60
N ALA A 209 -0.42 19.11 8.59
CA ALA A 209 0.57 19.40 9.63
C ALA A 209 0.95 20.90 9.67
N MET A 210 0.86 21.60 8.54
CA MET A 210 1.09 23.05 8.44
C MET A 210 -0.15 23.90 8.75
N GLY A 211 -1.30 23.30 9.06
CA GLY A 211 -2.55 24.01 9.31
C GLY A 211 -3.20 24.60 8.05
N ARG A 212 -2.81 24.17 6.85
CA ARG A 212 -3.32 24.66 5.56
C ARG A 212 -4.46 23.76 5.04
N ALA A 213 -5.60 23.79 5.73
CA ALA A 213 -6.72 22.87 5.50
C ALA A 213 -7.24 22.83 4.06
N GLY A 214 -7.41 23.99 3.40
CA GLY A 214 -7.92 24.04 2.02
C GLY A 214 -7.00 23.37 1.00
N GLN A 215 -5.67 23.50 1.18
CA GLN A 215 -4.70 22.81 0.34
C GLN A 215 -4.68 21.31 0.65
N ALA A 216 -4.71 20.95 1.94
CA ALA A 216 -4.79 19.55 2.36
C ALA A 216 -6.00 18.84 1.76
N TRP A 217 -7.17 19.48 1.84
CA TRP A 217 -8.41 18.96 1.30
C TRP A 217 -8.35 18.75 -0.21
N THR A 218 -7.76 19.69 -0.95
CA THR A 218 -7.58 19.58 -2.40
C THR A 218 -6.78 18.32 -2.77
N GLU A 219 -5.69 18.06 -2.05
CA GLU A 219 -4.85 16.87 -2.26
C GLU A 219 -5.58 15.58 -1.90
N TYR A 220 -6.35 15.58 -0.81
CA TYR A 220 -7.14 14.42 -0.40
C TYR A 220 -8.32 14.13 -1.35
N GLN A 221 -8.92 15.15 -1.96
CA GLN A 221 -9.91 14.96 -3.02
C GLN A 221 -9.28 14.34 -4.27
N ALA A 222 -8.07 14.78 -4.65
CA ALA A 222 -7.33 14.19 -5.76
C ALA A 222 -6.99 12.71 -5.48
N LEU A 223 -6.55 12.41 -4.26
CA LEU A 223 -6.32 11.04 -3.77
C LEU A 223 -7.60 10.19 -3.84
N GLN A 224 -8.71 10.70 -3.32
CA GLN A 224 -10.00 9.99 -3.32
C GLN A 224 -10.44 9.66 -4.75
N LYS A 225 -10.37 10.64 -5.65
CA LYS A 225 -10.70 10.43 -7.06
C LYS A 225 -9.80 9.39 -7.69
N ALA A 226 -8.48 9.48 -7.49
CA ALA A 226 -7.55 8.55 -8.11
C ALA A 226 -7.73 7.10 -7.62
N ILE A 227 -8.09 6.92 -6.34
CA ILE A 227 -8.45 5.62 -5.79
C ILE A 227 -9.74 5.09 -6.42
N GLN A 228 -10.77 5.92 -6.58
CA GLN A 228 -12.01 5.52 -7.23
C GLN A 228 -11.79 5.11 -8.68
N ASP A 229 -10.98 5.87 -9.42
CA ASP A 229 -10.62 5.58 -10.81
C ASP A 229 -9.88 4.23 -10.90
N LEU A 230 -8.88 4.00 -10.05
CA LEU A 230 -8.12 2.74 -10.00
C LEU A 230 -8.99 1.52 -9.66
N VAL A 231 -9.92 1.67 -8.72
CA VAL A 231 -10.86 0.60 -8.34
C VAL A 231 -11.81 0.32 -9.50
N GLY A 232 -12.37 1.35 -10.12
CA GLY A 232 -13.27 1.21 -11.27
C GLY A 232 -12.60 0.51 -12.45
N GLU A 233 -11.35 0.85 -12.77
CA GLU A 233 -10.57 0.17 -13.81
C GLU A 233 -10.35 -1.32 -13.50
N LYS A 234 -10.01 -1.65 -12.25
CA LYS A 234 -9.78 -3.05 -11.82
C LYS A 234 -11.08 -3.85 -11.79
N GLU A 235 -12.21 -3.27 -11.38
CA GLU A 235 -13.53 -3.91 -11.43
C GLU A 235 -13.98 -4.20 -12.86
N GLN A 236 -13.80 -3.23 -13.78
CA GLN A 236 -14.11 -3.43 -15.20
C GLN A 236 -13.22 -4.52 -15.81
N ALA A 237 -11.93 -4.55 -15.48
CA ALA A 237 -11.02 -5.59 -15.95
C ALA A 237 -11.40 -6.98 -15.40
N ALA A 238 -11.83 -7.07 -14.13
CA ALA A 238 -12.30 -8.31 -13.53
C ALA A 238 -13.60 -8.80 -14.19
N ALA A 239 -14.57 -7.91 -14.43
CA ALA A 239 -15.81 -8.25 -15.11
C ALA A 239 -15.56 -8.74 -16.55
N ALA A 240 -14.67 -8.08 -17.29
CA ALA A 240 -14.29 -8.50 -18.63
C ALA A 240 -13.61 -9.88 -18.65
N LEU A 241 -12.81 -10.20 -17.63
CA LEU A 241 -12.17 -11.51 -17.50
C LEU A 241 -13.20 -12.62 -17.21
N VAL A 242 -14.16 -12.36 -16.33
CA VAL A 242 -15.25 -13.30 -16.02
C VAL A 242 -16.10 -13.57 -17.26
N GLU A 243 -16.46 -12.54 -18.02
CA GLU A 243 -17.22 -12.71 -19.26
C GLU A 243 -16.43 -13.49 -20.31
N LYS A 244 -15.12 -13.23 -20.44
CA LYS A 244 -14.26 -14.01 -21.33
C LYS A 244 -14.21 -15.49 -20.94
N GLN A 245 -14.07 -15.79 -19.64
CA GLN A 245 -14.09 -17.17 -19.15
C GLN A 245 -15.44 -17.86 -19.41
N ARG A 246 -16.55 -17.13 -19.27
CA ARG A 246 -17.90 -17.64 -19.59
C ARG A 246 -18.04 -17.99 -21.07
N GLN A 247 -17.54 -17.14 -21.96
CA GLN A 247 -17.54 -17.40 -23.40
C GLN A 247 -16.68 -18.61 -23.79
N GLU A 248 -15.50 -18.76 -23.18
CA GLU A 248 -14.62 -19.92 -23.39
C GLU A 248 -15.27 -21.23 -22.91
N GLN A 249 -16.00 -21.21 -21.78
CA GLN A 249 -16.72 -22.39 -21.29
C GLN A 249 -17.89 -22.80 -22.20
N LEU A 250 -18.65 -21.83 -22.70
CA LEU A 250 -19.76 -22.11 -23.63
C LEU A 250 -19.25 -22.67 -24.97
N ALA A 251 -18.15 -22.14 -25.49
CA ALA A 251 -17.52 -22.67 -26.70
C ALA A 251 -16.98 -24.10 -26.51
N ALA A 252 -16.46 -24.43 -25.32
CA ALA A 252 -16.00 -25.78 -25.00
C ALA A 252 -17.16 -26.79 -24.84
N GLN A 253 -18.31 -26.37 -24.34
CA GLN A 253 -19.50 -27.25 -24.23
C GLN A 253 -20.20 -27.45 -25.58
N GLY A 254 -20.30 -26.42 -26.43
CA GLY A 254 -20.92 -26.55 -27.76
C GLY A 254 -20.12 -27.37 -28.77
N GLY A 255 -18.83 -27.60 -28.53
CA GLY A 255 -17.99 -28.46 -29.38
C GLY A 255 -18.11 -29.96 -29.10
N MET A 256 -18.84 -30.39 -28.07
CA MET A 256 -19.04 -31.80 -27.72
C MET A 256 -20.32 -32.41 -28.32
N GLU A 257 -21.28 -31.59 -28.77
CA GLU A 257 -22.56 -32.08 -29.32
C GLU A 257 -22.51 -32.39 -30.82
N GLU A 258 -21.45 -32.03 -31.56
CA GLU A 258 -21.33 -32.30 -33.01
C GLU A 258 -20.48 -33.55 -33.37
N GLU A 259 -19.88 -34.27 -32.40
CA GLU A 259 -19.12 -35.52 -32.66
C GLU A 259 -19.83 -36.82 -32.20
N GLU A 260 -21.02 -36.77 -31.57
CA GLU A 260 -21.77 -37.97 -31.17
C GLU A 260 -22.86 -38.43 -32.18
N GLU A 261 -22.97 -37.82 -33.37
CA GLU A 261 -23.96 -38.25 -34.39
C GLU A 261 -23.44 -39.26 -35.45
N ASP A 262 -22.21 -39.79 -35.35
CA ASP A 262 -21.68 -40.75 -36.34
C ASP A 262 -20.91 -41.96 -35.74
N GLU A 263 -21.41 -42.55 -34.65
CA GLU A 263 -21.14 -43.98 -34.37
C GLU A 263 -22.46 -44.74 -34.21
N GLY A 264 -22.77 -45.50 -35.26
CA GLY A 264 -23.98 -46.27 -35.43
C GLY A 264 -24.17 -47.39 -34.41
N VAL A 265 -25.45 -47.59 -34.12
CA VAL A 265 -26.14 -48.84 -33.82
C VAL A 265 -25.37 -50.09 -34.26
N GLU A 266 -24.84 -50.85 -33.30
CA GLU A 266 -24.92 -52.31 -33.35
C GLU A 266 -25.49 -52.83 -32.02
N GLU A 267 -26.60 -53.54 -32.18
CA GLU A 267 -27.36 -54.26 -31.16
C GLU A 267 -26.47 -55.25 -30.40
N ASN A 268 -26.61 -55.32 -29.07
CA ASN A 268 -26.45 -56.62 -28.43
C ASN A 268 -27.30 -56.77 -27.17
N GLU A 269 -27.78 -57.99 -27.05
CA GLU A 269 -28.92 -58.47 -26.30
C GLU A 269 -28.72 -58.52 -24.78
N GLU A 270 -29.86 -58.43 -24.10
CA GLU A 270 -30.26 -59.07 -22.85
C GLU A 270 -29.18 -59.83 -22.04
N LYS A 271 -29.05 -59.44 -20.77
CA LYS A 271 -28.99 -60.42 -19.68
C LYS A 271 -29.47 -59.87 -18.35
N GLU A 272 -30.60 -60.41 -17.92
CA GLU A 272 -31.06 -60.49 -16.53
C GLU A 272 -30.04 -61.18 -15.61
N GLY A 273 -30.14 -60.84 -14.32
CA GLY A 273 -29.42 -61.42 -13.18
C GLY A 273 -29.13 -60.29 -12.19
N ASP A 274 -30.05 -59.92 -11.30
CA ASP A 274 -30.44 -60.67 -10.09
C ASP A 274 -29.21 -61.20 -9.34
N ASP A 275 -28.72 -60.43 -8.38
CA ASP A 275 -28.44 -60.97 -7.05
C ASP A 275 -28.18 -59.86 -6.03
N ALA A 276 -28.83 -60.03 -4.89
CA ALA A 276 -28.71 -59.24 -3.69
C ALA A 276 -27.36 -59.51 -2.99
N GLN A 277 -26.75 -58.48 -2.39
CA GLN A 277 -26.21 -58.64 -1.03
C GLN A 277 -25.97 -57.30 -0.33
N GLU A 278 -26.83 -57.06 0.65
CA GLU A 278 -26.57 -56.46 1.96
C GLU A 278 -25.19 -56.85 2.53
N VAL A 279 -24.44 -55.91 3.11
CA VAL A 279 -23.74 -55.99 4.43
C VAL A 279 -23.05 -54.64 4.73
N VAL A 280 -23.63 -53.91 5.70
CA VAL A 280 -23.04 -53.29 6.90
C VAL A 280 -21.51 -53.02 6.92
N ASP A 281 -21.09 -51.77 7.16
CA ASP A 281 -20.24 -51.50 8.34
C ASP A 281 -20.25 -50.02 8.76
N GLU A 282 -20.51 -49.83 10.04
CA GLU A 282 -20.43 -48.57 10.79
C GLU A 282 -18.98 -48.36 11.21
N GLY A 283 -18.43 -47.17 10.93
CA GLY A 283 -17.05 -46.81 11.28
C GLY A 283 -17.00 -45.45 11.95
N GLU A 284 -17.54 -45.39 13.16
CA GLU A 284 -17.39 -44.31 14.13
C GLU A 284 -15.93 -44.25 14.63
N ALA A 285 -15.25 -43.12 14.46
CA ALA A 285 -14.04 -42.81 15.22
C ALA A 285 -13.93 -41.29 15.35
N GLY A 286 -14.32 -40.81 16.52
CA GLY A 286 -13.97 -39.47 16.99
C GLY A 286 -12.48 -39.40 17.26
N ASP A 287 -11.91 -38.21 17.07
CA ASP A 287 -10.67 -37.85 17.72
C ASP A 287 -10.86 -36.43 18.29
N GLU A 288 -11.04 -36.42 19.61
CA GLU A 288 -11.02 -35.24 20.47
C GLU A 288 -9.57 -34.77 20.56
N VAL A 289 -9.27 -33.56 20.08
CA VAL A 289 -8.01 -32.89 20.43
C VAL A 289 -8.28 -31.96 21.61
N PRO A 290 -7.53 -32.10 22.71
CA PRO A 290 -7.82 -31.39 23.96
C PRO A 290 -7.35 -29.93 23.92
N ASP A 291 -8.18 -29.08 24.53
CA ASP A 291 -7.83 -27.74 24.99
C ASP A 291 -6.60 -27.79 25.91
N GLY A 292 -5.58 -27.04 25.53
CA GLY A 292 -4.38 -26.78 26.33
C GLY A 292 -4.21 -25.27 26.54
N ASP A 293 -4.98 -24.73 27.47
CA ASP A 293 -4.73 -23.42 28.09
C ASP A 293 -3.55 -23.55 29.06
N GLU A 294 -2.40 -22.96 28.70
CA GLU A 294 -1.34 -22.62 29.66
C GLU A 294 -1.28 -21.09 29.82
N PRO A 295 -1.58 -20.54 31.01
CA PRO A 295 -1.25 -19.16 31.33
C PRO A 295 0.25 -19.04 31.65
N ILE A 296 0.96 -18.26 30.83
CA ILE A 296 2.32 -17.84 31.14
C ILE A 296 2.23 -16.67 32.14
N ASP A 297 2.49 -16.98 33.41
CA ASP A 297 2.94 -16.01 34.42
C ASP A 297 4.37 -15.57 34.08
N VAL A 298 4.55 -14.31 33.68
CA VAL A 298 5.88 -13.65 33.76
C VAL A 298 5.80 -12.55 34.79
N ASP A 299 6.14 -12.95 36.02
CA ASP A 299 6.51 -12.10 37.13
C ASP A 299 8.02 -11.82 37.05
N THR A 300 8.41 -10.62 36.60
CA THR A 300 9.77 -10.11 36.83
C THR A 300 9.75 -8.62 37.15
N LYS A 301 9.76 -8.35 38.46
CA LYS A 301 10.68 -7.46 39.21
C LYS A 301 11.25 -6.26 38.40
N LYS A 302 10.88 -5.01 38.71
CA LYS A 302 11.46 -4.18 39.80
C LYS A 302 12.98 -4.40 39.96
N ASP A 303 13.76 -3.50 39.35
CA ASP A 303 14.70 -2.61 40.04
C ASP A 303 14.94 -1.35 39.18
#